data_AF-A0A9D8CEH5-F1
#
_entry.id   AF-A0A9D8CEH5-F1
#
_cell.length_a   1.000
_cell.length_b   1.000
_cell.length_c   1.000
_cell.angle_alpha   90.00
_cell.angle_beta   90.00
_cell.angle_gamma   90.00
#
_symmetry.space_group_name_H-M   'P 1'
#
loop_
_entity.id
_entity.type
_entity.pdbx_description
1 polymer ?
#
loop_
_entity_poly.entity_id
_entity_poly.type
_entity_poly.pdbx_seq_one_letter_code
_entity_poly.pdbx_strand_id
1 'polypeptide(L)'
;MLSEIPLALQTAYADLVDRCASAAFSTSFADEGVFTPKTIRGRQYWYFQITQEDGTRKQRYVGPETPELLERIKRHKEVRGDQRDRQALVSMLVRSAHLSRPIPEIGKVVEALAGAQVFRLRGVLVGTVAYQTYSPMLGIRLAAATIQTGDIDIAQFKNVSVAINEKSLPILDALHKVDPSFRPVPNLHRGSTTAYEASAGIRVDFLTPNEGPDTDKPASLPALGVTAQQLRFLDYLIYEPESAVVLYGDGIHVQVPAPQRYAVHKLIVALRRKEGAKKNKDLAQAAALLDALIVKRPHELRAAWRDAFDRGKTWRQLMGEGLGLLSQSTRDQTLALVGAPRSIVPKLDLTFSASRARYDFDRAVVEFIGEAGGETVRCAITREALEDHFQATSLSPQECLEAFRDNRSMFENIVRTKYLTWPVEETGSVLIRTEDDINRLLGNKSSRLRSGLREAASPAHRPRSTRRRR
;
A
#
# COMPACT_ATOMS: atom_id res chain seq x y z
N MET A 1 17.61 -8.31 1.04
CA MET A 1 18.00 -7.07 0.32
C MET A 1 17.08 -6.91 -0.88
N LEU A 2 16.57 -5.69 -1.12
CA LEU A 2 15.76 -5.39 -2.31
C LEU A 2 16.63 -5.49 -3.57
N SER A 3 16.12 -6.09 -4.63
CA SER A 3 16.85 -6.18 -5.91
C SER A 3 16.69 -4.88 -6.69
N GLU A 4 17.68 -3.99 -6.62
CA GLU A 4 17.61 -2.69 -7.28
C GLU A 4 17.78 -2.77 -8.80
N ILE A 5 17.10 -1.86 -9.50
CA ILE A 5 17.29 -1.61 -10.93
C ILE A 5 18.38 -0.54 -11.07
N PRO A 6 19.37 -0.69 -11.97
CA PRO A 6 20.39 0.34 -12.20
C PRO A 6 19.79 1.72 -12.53
N LEU A 7 20.39 2.78 -12.00
CA LEU A 7 19.90 4.16 -12.15
C LEU A 7 19.71 4.59 -13.62
N ALA A 8 20.59 4.15 -14.52
CA ALA A 8 20.46 4.41 -15.95
C ALA A 8 19.16 3.85 -16.54
N LEU A 9 18.74 2.65 -16.10
CA LEU A 9 17.49 2.03 -16.54
C LEU A 9 16.27 2.67 -15.86
N GLN A 10 16.40 3.17 -14.63
CA GLN A 10 15.35 3.98 -14.00
C GLN A 10 15.12 5.29 -14.76
N THR A 11 16.20 5.96 -15.17
CA THR A 11 16.15 7.19 -15.97
C THR A 11 15.52 6.93 -17.34
N ALA A 12 15.89 5.82 -17.98
CA ALA A 12 15.28 5.40 -19.24
C ALA A 12 13.77 5.11 -19.12
N TYR A 13 13.31 4.57 -17.97
CA TYR A 13 11.88 4.40 -17.73
C TYR A 13 11.17 5.75 -17.55
N ALA A 14 11.77 6.69 -16.81
CA ALA A 14 11.20 8.03 -16.66
C ALA A 14 11.05 8.74 -18.02
N ASP A 15 12.08 8.69 -18.88
CA ASP A 15 12.01 9.20 -20.26
C ASP A 15 10.91 8.51 -21.08
N LEU A 16 10.79 7.17 -20.96
CA LEU A 16 9.71 6.44 -21.63
C LEU A 16 8.32 6.90 -21.16
N VAL A 17 8.12 7.14 -19.86
CA VAL A 17 6.84 7.64 -19.32
C VAL A 17 6.49 8.99 -19.94
N ASP A 18 7.43 9.93 -19.98
CA ASP A 18 7.22 11.27 -20.54
C ASP A 18 6.91 11.23 -22.04
N ARG A 19 7.64 10.39 -22.79
CA ARG A 19 7.41 10.19 -24.23
C ARG A 19 6.08 9.53 -24.52
N CYS A 20 5.73 8.46 -23.81
CA CYS A 20 4.43 7.79 -23.95
C CYS A 20 3.27 8.74 -23.57
N ALA A 21 3.42 9.56 -22.53
CA ALA A 21 2.42 10.56 -22.16
C ALA A 21 2.23 11.61 -23.26
N SER A 22 3.33 12.09 -23.85
CA SER A 22 3.32 13.05 -24.95
C SER A 22 2.72 12.47 -26.23
N ALA A 23 3.04 11.21 -26.54
CA ALA A 23 2.46 10.49 -27.67
C ALA A 23 0.95 10.25 -27.48
N ALA A 24 0.52 9.80 -26.30
CA ALA A 24 -0.90 9.59 -25.98
C ALA A 24 -1.70 10.90 -26.05
N PHE A 25 -1.10 12.01 -25.59
CA PHE A 25 -1.68 13.35 -25.74
C PHE A 25 -1.83 13.72 -27.22
N SER A 26 -0.78 13.53 -28.02
CA SER A 26 -0.79 13.88 -29.44
C SER A 26 -1.80 13.06 -30.24
N THR A 27 -1.87 11.74 -30.02
CA THR A 27 -2.89 10.87 -30.61
C THR A 27 -4.30 11.29 -30.21
N SER A 28 -4.50 11.80 -29.00
CA SER A 28 -5.81 12.26 -28.53
C SER A 28 -6.33 13.52 -29.22
N PHE A 29 -5.41 14.31 -29.78
CA PHE A 29 -5.68 15.59 -30.42
C PHE A 29 -5.03 15.65 -31.80
N ALA A 30 -5.03 14.53 -32.53
CA ALA A 30 -4.35 14.41 -33.83
C ALA A 30 -5.00 15.21 -34.97
N ASP A 31 -6.25 15.64 -34.79
CA ASP A 31 -6.99 16.44 -35.76
C ASP A 31 -6.37 17.84 -35.92
N GLU A 32 -6.64 18.50 -37.05
CA GLU A 32 -6.26 19.91 -37.20
C GLU A 32 -7.12 20.79 -36.30
N GLY A 33 -6.50 21.33 -35.25
CA GLY A 33 -7.18 22.12 -34.24
C GLY A 33 -6.25 23.05 -33.47
N VAL A 34 -6.84 23.87 -32.61
CA VAL A 34 -6.11 24.85 -31.78
C VAL A 34 -6.47 24.67 -30.32
N PHE A 35 -5.46 24.71 -29.45
CA PHE A 35 -5.66 24.75 -28.01
C PHE A 35 -6.09 26.16 -27.58
N THR A 36 -7.23 26.25 -26.90
CA THR A 36 -7.85 27.51 -26.47
C THR A 36 -8.13 27.46 -24.96
N PRO A 37 -7.69 28.47 -24.17
CA PRO A 37 -8.02 28.56 -22.76
C PRO A 37 -9.44 29.13 -22.56
N LYS A 38 -10.11 28.67 -21.50
CA LYS A 38 -11.38 29.22 -20.99
C LYS A 38 -11.32 29.38 -19.48
N THR A 39 -11.82 30.51 -18.99
CA THR A 39 -11.93 30.75 -17.56
C THR A 39 -13.34 30.38 -17.08
N ILE A 40 -13.44 29.44 -16.13
CA ILE A 40 -14.70 29.01 -15.53
C ILE A 40 -14.56 29.13 -14.02
N ARG A 41 -15.42 29.94 -13.39
CA ARG A 41 -15.43 30.19 -11.93
C ARG A 41 -14.02 30.55 -11.36
N GLY A 42 -13.28 31.40 -12.08
CA GLY A 42 -11.96 31.87 -11.67
C GLY A 42 -10.80 30.88 -11.88
N ARG A 43 -11.03 29.71 -12.45
CA ARG A 43 -9.97 28.75 -12.85
C ARG A 43 -9.87 28.64 -14.37
N GLN A 44 -8.66 28.51 -14.88
CA GLN A 44 -8.41 28.32 -16.31
C GLN A 44 -8.43 26.83 -16.70
N TYR A 45 -9.05 26.55 -17.83
CA TYR A 45 -9.23 25.23 -18.41
C TYR A 45 -8.91 25.28 -19.89
N TRP A 46 -8.26 24.25 -20.41
CA TRP A 46 -7.87 24.17 -21.81
C TRP A 46 -8.79 23.25 -22.60
N TYR A 47 -9.11 23.69 -23.81
CA TYR A 47 -9.96 22.97 -24.77
C TYR A 47 -9.25 22.89 -26.13
N PHE A 48 -9.32 21.74 -26.78
CA PHE A 48 -8.88 21.55 -28.15
C PHE A 48 -10.06 21.80 -29.09
N GLN A 49 -9.97 22.86 -29.89
CA GLN A 49 -11.04 23.29 -30.79
C GLN A 49 -10.75 22.83 -32.21
N ILE A 50 -11.69 22.10 -32.80
CA ILE A 50 -11.66 21.61 -34.17
C ILE A 50 -12.78 22.31 -34.94
N THR A 51 -12.45 22.86 -36.11
CA THR A 51 -13.43 23.42 -37.04
C THR A 51 -13.91 22.29 -37.94
N GLN A 52 -15.22 22.04 -37.94
CA GLN A 52 -15.83 21.02 -38.80
C GLN A 52 -16.11 21.57 -40.20
N GLU A 53 -16.33 20.67 -41.15
CA GLU A 53 -16.63 21.01 -42.56
C GLU A 53 -17.90 21.87 -42.71
N ASP A 54 -18.86 21.74 -41.78
CA ASP A 54 -20.10 22.53 -41.72
C ASP A 54 -19.91 23.93 -41.09
N GLY A 55 -18.67 24.31 -40.75
CA GLY A 55 -18.32 25.57 -40.09
C GLY A 55 -18.58 25.58 -38.58
N THR A 56 -19.15 24.52 -38.01
CA THR A 56 -19.35 24.41 -36.55
C THR A 56 -18.03 24.11 -35.84
N ARG A 57 -17.95 24.51 -34.57
CA ARG A 57 -16.75 24.31 -33.74
C ARG A 57 -17.03 23.24 -32.70
N LYS A 58 -16.31 22.12 -32.76
CA LYS A 58 -16.35 21.09 -31.73
C LYS A 58 -15.16 21.29 -30.80
N GLN A 59 -15.43 21.33 -29.49
CA GLN A 59 -14.39 21.45 -28.48
C GLN A 59 -14.28 20.16 -27.67
N ARG A 60 -13.04 19.71 -27.48
CA ARG A 60 -12.69 18.63 -26.53
C ARG A 60 -12.00 19.26 -25.33
N TYR A 61 -12.44 18.89 -24.14
CA TYR A 61 -11.77 19.24 -22.91
C TYR A 61 -10.41 18.55 -22.80
N VAL A 62 -9.39 19.35 -22.48
CA VAL A 62 -8.01 18.86 -22.35
C VAL A 62 -7.65 18.70 -20.88
N GLY A 63 -8.02 19.66 -20.05
CA GLY A 63 -7.72 19.63 -18.62
C GLY A 63 -7.74 21.03 -17.96
N PRO A 64 -7.62 21.09 -16.63
CA PRO A 64 -7.33 22.34 -15.95
C PRO A 64 -5.91 22.82 -16.31
N GLU A 65 -5.71 24.13 -16.36
CA GLU A 65 -4.38 24.69 -16.57
C GLU A 65 -3.43 24.26 -15.46
N THR A 66 -2.31 23.68 -15.87
CA THR A 66 -1.20 23.24 -15.02
C THR A 66 0.10 23.44 -15.81
N PRO A 67 1.25 23.67 -15.15
CA PRO A 67 2.53 23.78 -15.84
C PRO A 67 2.81 22.60 -16.78
N GLU A 68 2.45 21.39 -16.34
CA GLU A 68 2.63 20.15 -17.11
C GLU A 68 1.75 20.13 -18.37
N LEU A 69 0.51 20.63 -18.28
CA LEU A 69 -0.38 20.70 -19.43
C LEU A 69 0.11 21.72 -20.46
N LEU A 70 0.59 22.87 -20.02
CA LEU A 70 1.10 23.92 -20.92
C LEU A 70 2.32 23.43 -21.71
N GLU A 71 3.23 22.72 -21.06
CA GLU A 71 4.38 22.09 -21.72
C GLU A 71 3.93 21.04 -22.75
N ARG A 72 2.92 20.22 -22.44
CA ARG A 72 2.37 19.25 -23.40
C ARG A 72 1.75 19.92 -24.62
N ILE A 73 1.00 21.01 -24.42
CA ILE A 73 0.40 21.80 -25.50
C ILE A 73 1.49 22.38 -26.41
N LYS A 74 2.58 22.90 -25.81
CA LYS A 74 3.71 23.45 -26.54
C LYS A 74 4.40 22.40 -27.42
N ARG A 75 4.60 21.18 -26.91
CA ARG A 75 5.28 20.06 -27.60
C ARG A 75 4.44 19.32 -28.64
N HIS A 76 3.12 19.56 -28.68
CA HIS A 76 2.20 18.84 -29.56
C HIS A 76 2.56 18.91 -31.07
N LYS A 77 3.28 19.96 -31.51
CA LYS A 77 3.66 20.14 -32.92
C LYS A 77 4.93 19.40 -33.36
N GLU A 78 5.67 18.78 -32.44
CA GLU A 78 7.04 18.29 -32.70
C GLU A 78 7.13 16.76 -32.92
N VAL A 79 6.04 16.01 -32.76
CA VAL A 79 6.10 14.54 -32.67
C VAL A 79 5.89 13.86 -34.03
N ARG A 80 6.97 13.69 -34.81
CA ARG A 80 7.06 12.67 -35.87
C ARG A 80 8.37 11.89 -35.71
N GLY A 81 8.27 10.58 -35.46
CA GLY A 81 9.43 9.66 -35.42
C GLY A 81 9.71 8.93 -34.10
N ASP A 82 9.05 9.29 -32.99
CA ASP A 82 9.39 8.80 -31.64
C ASP A 82 8.99 7.33 -31.35
N GLN A 83 8.10 6.73 -32.16
CA GLN A 83 7.60 5.37 -31.91
C GLN A 83 8.71 4.30 -31.86
N ARG A 84 9.67 4.36 -32.78
CA ARG A 84 10.79 3.39 -32.84
C ARG A 84 11.69 3.50 -31.62
N ASP A 85 11.94 4.72 -31.17
CA ASP A 85 12.78 4.99 -30.00
C ASP A 85 12.11 4.47 -28.72
N ARG A 86 10.80 4.72 -28.55
CA ARG A 86 10.06 4.15 -27.41
C ARG A 86 10.03 2.62 -27.44
N GLN A 87 9.85 2.01 -28.61
CA GLN A 87 9.92 0.55 -28.75
C GLN A 87 11.31 0.00 -28.38
N ALA A 88 12.39 0.73 -28.71
CA ALA A 88 13.74 0.39 -28.29
C ALA A 88 13.91 0.52 -26.76
N LEU A 89 13.38 1.57 -26.15
CA LEU A 89 13.37 1.75 -24.68
C LEU A 89 12.61 0.62 -23.97
N VAL A 90 11.39 0.28 -24.41
CA VAL A 90 10.62 -0.86 -23.88
C VAL A 90 11.43 -2.15 -23.98
N SER A 91 12.02 -2.40 -25.15
CA SER A 91 12.82 -3.59 -25.41
C SER A 91 14.05 -3.68 -24.50
N MET A 92 14.75 -2.56 -24.29
CA MET A 92 15.88 -2.46 -23.38
C MET A 92 15.45 -2.70 -21.93
N LEU A 93 14.38 -2.06 -21.47
CA LEU A 93 13.86 -2.20 -20.11
C LEU A 93 13.45 -3.65 -19.81
N VAL A 94 12.77 -4.31 -20.74
CA VAL A 94 12.40 -5.73 -20.57
C VAL A 94 13.62 -6.64 -20.55
N ARG A 95 14.56 -6.48 -21.49
CA ARG A 95 15.72 -7.40 -21.61
C ARG A 95 16.81 -7.16 -20.57
N SER A 96 17.13 -5.90 -20.27
CA SER A 96 18.25 -5.54 -19.40
C SER A 96 17.82 -5.40 -17.95
N ALA A 97 16.66 -4.79 -17.66
CA ALA A 97 16.17 -4.68 -16.29
C ALA A 97 15.36 -5.91 -15.83
N HIS A 98 15.04 -6.85 -16.74
CA HIS A 98 14.20 -8.02 -16.47
C HIS A 98 12.82 -7.62 -15.93
N LEU A 99 12.29 -6.52 -16.47
CA LEU A 99 11.00 -5.98 -16.06
C LEU A 99 9.86 -6.78 -16.66
N SER A 100 8.77 -6.87 -15.88
CA SER A 100 7.59 -7.61 -16.27
C SER A 100 6.94 -7.03 -17.50
N ARG A 101 6.65 -7.91 -18.45
CA ARG A 101 5.82 -7.65 -19.63
C ARG A 101 4.49 -8.39 -19.45
N PRO A 102 3.34 -7.73 -19.70
CA PRO A 102 2.06 -8.43 -19.69
C PRO A 102 2.05 -9.51 -20.78
N ILE A 103 1.17 -10.50 -20.63
CA ILE A 103 0.91 -11.44 -21.73
C ILE A 103 0.46 -10.66 -22.97
N PRO A 104 0.82 -11.10 -24.19
CA PRO A 104 0.58 -10.32 -25.40
C PRO A 104 -0.87 -9.91 -25.58
N GLU A 105 -1.82 -10.79 -25.26
CA GLU A 105 -3.26 -10.58 -25.37
C GLU A 105 -3.73 -9.45 -24.44
N ILE A 106 -3.26 -9.44 -23.18
CA ILE A 106 -3.53 -8.37 -22.21
C ILE A 106 -2.94 -7.05 -22.71
N GLY A 107 -1.71 -7.09 -23.24
CA GLY A 107 -1.07 -5.91 -23.83
C GLY A 107 -1.90 -5.29 -24.96
N LYS A 108 -2.39 -6.11 -25.90
CA LYS A 108 -3.27 -5.66 -27.00
C LYS A 108 -4.58 -5.06 -26.49
N VAL A 109 -5.21 -5.68 -25.48
CA VAL A 109 -6.46 -5.15 -24.92
C VAL A 109 -6.23 -3.81 -24.22
N VAL A 110 -5.17 -3.69 -23.41
CA VAL A 110 -4.83 -2.41 -22.75
C VAL A 110 -4.49 -1.32 -23.78
N GLU A 111 -3.80 -1.66 -24.86
CA GLU A 111 -3.52 -0.76 -25.98
C GLU A 111 -4.81 -0.31 -26.68
N ALA A 112 -5.75 -1.22 -26.93
CA ALA A 112 -7.04 -0.90 -27.51
C ALA A 112 -7.89 -0.01 -26.59
N LEU A 113 -7.87 -0.23 -25.27
CA LEU A 113 -8.53 0.63 -24.29
C LEU A 113 -7.88 2.03 -24.23
N ALA A 114 -6.55 2.11 -24.35
CA ALA A 114 -5.84 3.38 -24.45
C ALA A 114 -6.26 4.14 -25.73
N GLY A 115 -6.29 3.46 -26.88
CA GLY A 115 -6.78 4.02 -28.15
C GLY A 115 -8.27 4.40 -28.12
N ALA A 116 -9.08 3.71 -27.32
CA ALA A 116 -10.47 4.07 -27.03
C ALA A 116 -10.61 5.23 -26.04
N GLN A 117 -9.49 5.77 -25.56
CA GLN A 117 -9.41 6.97 -24.72
C GLN A 117 -9.84 6.79 -23.27
N VAL A 118 -9.85 5.55 -22.78
CA VAL A 118 -10.21 5.21 -21.39
C VAL A 118 -9.36 5.98 -20.38
N PHE A 119 -8.03 5.98 -20.55
CA PHE A 119 -7.12 6.64 -19.59
C PHE A 119 -7.15 8.17 -19.70
N ARG A 120 -7.38 8.74 -20.90
CA ARG A 120 -7.61 10.19 -21.08
C ARG A 120 -8.84 10.64 -20.29
N LEU A 121 -9.89 9.82 -20.33
CA LEU A 121 -11.16 10.06 -19.65
C LEU A 121 -11.10 9.64 -18.17
N ARG A 122 -9.92 9.65 -17.54
CA ARG A 122 -9.71 9.38 -16.10
C ARG A 122 -10.06 7.94 -15.68
N GLY A 123 -10.06 6.99 -16.61
CA GLY A 123 -9.98 5.57 -16.25
C GLY A 123 -8.63 5.25 -15.63
N VAL A 124 -8.61 4.38 -14.63
CA VAL A 124 -7.43 3.94 -13.89
C VAL A 124 -7.32 2.43 -14.06
N LEU A 125 -6.18 1.96 -14.56
CA LEU A 125 -5.84 0.54 -14.61
C LEU A 125 -5.55 0.07 -13.18
N VAL A 126 -6.30 -0.92 -12.69
CA VAL A 126 -6.10 -1.51 -11.36
C VAL A 126 -5.78 -3.00 -11.47
N GLY A 127 -5.77 -3.71 -10.34
CA GLY A 127 -5.54 -5.15 -10.33
C GLY A 127 -4.09 -5.54 -10.66
N THR A 128 -3.91 -6.78 -11.12
CA THR A 128 -2.57 -7.37 -11.28
C THR A 128 -1.77 -6.67 -12.38
N VAL A 129 -2.40 -6.20 -13.45
CA VAL A 129 -1.71 -5.49 -14.55
C VAL A 129 -1.11 -4.17 -14.05
N ALA A 130 -1.83 -3.42 -13.21
CA ALA A 130 -1.30 -2.22 -12.57
C ALA A 130 -0.07 -2.53 -11.70
N TYR A 131 -0.11 -3.63 -10.92
CA TYR A 131 1.01 -4.05 -10.08
C TYR A 131 2.30 -4.29 -10.86
N GLN A 132 2.21 -4.78 -12.11
CA GLN A 132 3.38 -5.01 -12.97
C GLN A 132 4.15 -3.72 -13.31
N THR A 133 3.49 -2.56 -13.22
CA THR A 133 4.11 -1.25 -13.48
C THR A 133 4.93 -0.73 -12.30
N TYR A 134 4.76 -1.27 -11.08
CA TYR A 134 5.39 -0.71 -9.89
C TYR A 134 6.89 -0.99 -9.78
N SER A 135 7.39 -2.09 -10.35
CA SER A 135 8.83 -2.38 -10.36
C SER A 135 9.64 -1.23 -10.98
N PRO A 136 9.36 -0.79 -12.23
CA PRO A 136 10.08 0.34 -12.80
C PRO A 136 9.77 1.68 -12.11
N MET A 137 8.55 1.90 -11.60
CA MET A 137 8.19 3.13 -10.86
C MET A 137 8.95 3.30 -9.55
N LEU A 138 9.34 2.19 -8.90
CA LEU A 138 10.07 2.19 -7.62
C LEU A 138 11.57 1.90 -7.79
N GLY A 139 12.03 1.65 -9.03
CA GLY A 139 13.44 1.35 -9.31
C GLY A 139 13.92 0.04 -8.67
N ILE A 140 13.02 -0.92 -8.43
CA ILE A 140 13.33 -2.20 -7.80
C ILE A 140 12.59 -3.34 -8.51
N ARG A 141 13.08 -4.57 -8.39
CA ARG A 141 12.35 -5.76 -8.87
C ARG A 141 11.44 -6.26 -7.77
N LEU A 142 10.14 -6.08 -7.95
CA LEU A 142 9.14 -6.62 -7.05
C LEU A 142 8.91 -8.11 -7.30
N ALA A 143 8.83 -8.88 -6.22
CA ALA A 143 8.30 -10.23 -6.27
C ALA A 143 6.85 -10.19 -6.78
N ALA A 144 6.39 -11.32 -7.36
CA ALA A 144 5.04 -11.46 -7.91
C ALA A 144 4.66 -10.52 -9.07
N ALA A 145 5.55 -9.66 -9.56
CA ALA A 145 5.31 -8.87 -10.76
C ALA A 145 5.27 -9.75 -12.03
N THR A 146 5.75 -10.99 -11.94
CA THR A 146 5.66 -12.00 -13.00
C THR A 146 4.34 -12.78 -13.00
N ILE A 147 3.47 -12.57 -12.00
CA ILE A 147 2.15 -13.23 -11.99
C ILE A 147 1.34 -12.72 -13.17
N GLN A 148 1.01 -13.63 -14.07
CA GLN A 148 0.14 -13.38 -15.22
C GLN A 148 -1.32 -13.53 -14.80
N THR A 149 -2.19 -12.73 -15.42
CA THR A 149 -3.64 -12.74 -15.18
C THR A 149 -4.35 -12.61 -16.50
N GLY A 150 -5.52 -13.25 -16.63
CA GLY A 150 -6.45 -13.02 -17.72
C GLY A 150 -7.36 -11.80 -17.50
N ASP A 151 -7.27 -11.14 -16.34
CA ASP A 151 -8.20 -10.09 -15.93
C ASP A 151 -7.59 -8.70 -16.09
N ILE A 152 -8.36 -7.77 -16.67
CA ILE A 152 -8.06 -6.36 -16.80
C ILE A 152 -9.14 -5.57 -16.07
N ASP A 153 -8.76 -4.92 -14.99
CA ASP A 153 -9.68 -4.12 -14.19
C ASP A 153 -9.49 -2.62 -14.50
N ILE A 154 -10.55 -1.95 -14.94
CA ILE A 154 -10.57 -0.49 -15.15
C ILE A 154 -11.51 0.15 -14.13
N ALA A 155 -10.98 1.07 -13.35
CA ALA A 155 -11.74 1.82 -12.35
C ALA A 155 -11.92 3.29 -12.73
N GLN A 156 -13.07 3.86 -12.41
CA GLN A 156 -13.33 5.30 -12.60
C GLN A 156 -14.28 5.82 -11.52
N PHE A 157 -14.07 7.05 -11.05
CA PHE A 157 -15.05 7.72 -10.20
C PHE A 157 -16.32 8.11 -11.00
N LYS A 158 -17.49 7.81 -10.44
CA LYS A 158 -18.79 8.15 -11.04
C LYS A 158 -18.97 9.66 -11.26
N ASN A 159 -18.64 10.49 -10.27
CA ASN A 159 -18.75 11.95 -10.37
C ASN A 159 -17.88 12.53 -11.50
N VAL A 160 -16.66 12.01 -11.67
CA VAL A 160 -15.76 12.35 -12.77
C VAL A 160 -16.37 11.93 -14.10
N SER A 161 -16.91 10.72 -14.19
CA SER A 161 -17.58 10.21 -15.39
C SER A 161 -18.77 11.06 -15.82
N VAL A 162 -19.54 11.61 -14.86
CA VAL A 162 -20.69 12.50 -15.13
C VAL A 162 -20.23 13.91 -15.50
N ALA A 163 -19.16 14.41 -14.89
CA ALA A 163 -18.65 15.77 -15.14
C ALA A 163 -17.95 15.91 -16.50
N ILE A 164 -17.42 14.83 -17.05
CA ILE A 164 -16.80 14.82 -18.38
C ILE A 164 -17.89 14.77 -19.45
N ASN A 165 -18.05 15.87 -20.19
CA ASN A 165 -19.01 15.96 -21.31
C ASN A 165 -18.45 15.36 -22.61
N GLU A 166 -17.71 14.26 -22.51
CA GLU A 166 -17.11 13.51 -23.61
C GLU A 166 -17.30 12.02 -23.36
N LYS A 167 -17.29 11.24 -24.44
CA LYS A 167 -17.38 9.78 -24.39
C LYS A 167 -16.14 9.15 -25.01
N SER A 168 -15.76 8.00 -24.49
CA SER A 168 -14.81 7.10 -25.13
C SER A 168 -15.36 6.63 -26.47
N LEU A 169 -14.49 6.04 -27.28
CA LEU A 169 -14.98 5.17 -28.35
C LEU A 169 -15.77 4.01 -27.71
N PRO A 170 -16.76 3.41 -28.43
CA PRO A 170 -17.49 2.27 -27.89
C PRO A 170 -16.51 1.16 -27.49
N ILE A 171 -16.54 0.78 -26.22
CA ILE A 171 -15.57 -0.15 -25.64
C ILE A 171 -15.60 -1.50 -26.36
N LEU A 172 -16.80 -2.01 -26.64
CA LEU A 172 -16.95 -3.29 -27.33
C LEU A 172 -16.30 -3.28 -28.72
N ASP A 173 -16.47 -2.20 -29.49
CA ASP A 173 -15.84 -2.05 -30.81
C ASP A 173 -14.31 -2.05 -30.70
N ALA A 174 -13.77 -1.38 -29.67
CA ALA A 174 -12.33 -1.39 -29.41
C ALA A 174 -11.82 -2.80 -29.03
N LEU A 175 -12.59 -3.54 -28.23
CA LEU A 175 -12.27 -4.92 -27.86
C LEU A 175 -12.38 -5.87 -29.07
N HIS A 176 -13.38 -5.71 -29.93
CA HIS A 176 -13.54 -6.53 -31.15
C HIS A 176 -12.43 -6.35 -32.17
N LYS A 177 -11.76 -5.19 -32.20
CA LYS A 177 -10.53 -5.01 -32.99
C LYS A 177 -9.38 -5.90 -32.53
N VAL A 178 -9.37 -6.30 -31.25
CA VAL A 178 -8.37 -7.21 -30.68
C VAL A 178 -8.82 -8.66 -30.84
N ASP A 179 -10.06 -8.96 -30.44
CA ASP A 179 -10.66 -10.28 -30.52
C ASP A 179 -12.18 -10.15 -30.77
N PRO A 180 -12.68 -10.54 -31.96
CA PRO A 180 -14.11 -10.48 -32.28
C PRO A 180 -15.02 -11.31 -31.36
N SER A 181 -14.46 -12.25 -30.59
CA SER A 181 -15.21 -13.11 -29.67
C SER A 181 -15.60 -12.44 -28.35
N PHE A 182 -15.12 -11.21 -28.10
CA PHE A 182 -15.53 -10.44 -26.92
C PHE A 182 -17.05 -10.30 -26.86
N ARG A 183 -17.63 -10.68 -25.73
CA ARG A 183 -19.06 -10.55 -25.48
C ARG A 183 -19.32 -9.93 -24.11
N PRO A 184 -20.43 -9.18 -23.95
CA PRO A 184 -20.84 -8.70 -22.64
C PRO A 184 -21.10 -9.88 -21.71
N VAL A 185 -20.57 -9.82 -20.49
CA VAL A 185 -20.86 -10.79 -19.44
C VAL A 185 -22.21 -10.42 -18.80
N PRO A 186 -23.21 -11.32 -18.81
CA PRO A 186 -24.50 -11.04 -18.19
C PRO A 186 -24.35 -10.84 -16.67
N ASN A 187 -24.95 -9.78 -16.14
CA ASN A 187 -25.08 -9.58 -14.69
C ASN A 187 -26.51 -9.95 -14.24
N LEU A 188 -26.68 -10.30 -12.96
CA LEU A 188 -27.97 -10.58 -12.32
C LEU A 188 -28.98 -9.41 -12.50
N HIS A 189 -28.47 -8.19 -12.67
CA HIS A 189 -29.26 -7.02 -13.02
C HIS A 189 -29.44 -6.92 -14.55
N ARG A 190 -30.60 -7.37 -15.06
CA ARG A 190 -30.95 -7.35 -16.50
C ARG A 190 -30.66 -5.99 -17.14
N GLY A 191 -29.93 -6.01 -18.27
CA GLY A 191 -29.63 -4.83 -19.09
C GLY A 191 -28.36 -4.06 -18.69
N SER A 192 -27.59 -4.54 -17.71
CA SER A 192 -26.30 -3.95 -17.32
C SER A 192 -25.15 -4.92 -17.57
N THR A 193 -24.10 -4.42 -18.22
CA THR A 193 -22.86 -5.16 -18.51
C THR A 193 -21.72 -4.46 -17.80
N THR A 194 -21.17 -5.12 -16.77
CA THR A 194 -20.02 -4.61 -16.02
C THR A 194 -18.69 -5.18 -16.50
N ALA A 195 -18.73 -6.17 -17.39
CA ALA A 195 -17.55 -6.85 -17.88
C ALA A 195 -17.74 -7.38 -19.29
N TYR A 196 -16.62 -7.54 -19.99
CA TYR A 196 -16.55 -8.19 -21.29
C TYR A 196 -15.57 -9.35 -21.21
N GLU A 197 -15.87 -10.43 -21.91
CA GLU A 197 -15.04 -11.64 -21.89
C GLU A 197 -14.87 -12.18 -23.31
N ALA A 198 -13.63 -12.51 -23.66
CA ALA A 198 -13.27 -13.18 -24.91
C ALA A 198 -13.23 -14.70 -24.73
N SER A 199 -13.37 -15.43 -25.85
CA SER A 199 -13.32 -16.90 -25.87
C SER A 199 -12.03 -17.49 -25.27
N ALA A 200 -10.91 -16.76 -25.38
CA ALA A 200 -9.62 -17.15 -24.82
C ALA A 200 -9.50 -16.96 -23.29
N GLY A 201 -10.60 -16.60 -22.60
CA GLY A 201 -10.62 -16.39 -21.14
C GLY A 201 -10.04 -15.05 -20.69
N ILE A 202 -9.84 -14.10 -21.62
CA ILE A 202 -9.47 -12.73 -21.29
C ILE A 202 -10.72 -11.95 -20.88
N ARG A 203 -10.64 -11.29 -19.73
CA ARG A 203 -11.76 -10.59 -19.12
C ARG A 203 -11.40 -9.13 -18.84
N VAL A 204 -12.33 -8.23 -19.13
CA VAL A 204 -12.22 -6.80 -18.83
C VAL A 204 -13.37 -6.41 -17.91
N ASP A 205 -13.07 -6.04 -16.67
CA ASP A 205 -14.05 -5.61 -15.67
C ASP A 205 -13.99 -4.08 -15.47
N PHE A 206 -15.17 -3.46 -15.39
CA PHE A 206 -15.32 -2.03 -15.09
C PHE A 206 -15.81 -1.83 -13.66
N LEU A 207 -15.10 -0.99 -12.92
CA LEU A 207 -15.27 -0.80 -11.48
C LEU A 207 -15.51 0.67 -11.13
N THR A 208 -16.29 0.92 -10.09
CA THR A 208 -16.47 2.28 -9.55
C THR A 208 -16.65 2.24 -8.03
N PRO A 209 -16.25 3.29 -7.29
CA PRO A 209 -16.36 3.25 -5.84
C PRO A 209 -17.81 3.12 -5.34
N ASN A 210 -17.98 2.33 -4.29
CA ASN A 210 -19.21 2.29 -3.49
C ASN A 210 -19.06 3.19 -2.25
N GLU A 211 -19.72 4.34 -2.27
CA GLU A 211 -19.74 5.32 -1.18
C GLU A 211 -20.93 5.13 -0.21
N GLY A 212 -21.88 4.24 -0.55
CA GLY A 212 -23.12 4.02 0.20
C GLY A 212 -23.19 2.69 0.95
N PRO A 213 -24.40 2.20 1.28
CA PRO A 213 -24.61 0.83 1.74
C PRO A 213 -24.09 -0.20 0.73
N ASP A 214 -23.84 -1.43 1.18
CA ASP A 214 -23.44 -2.50 0.26
C ASP A 214 -24.54 -2.71 -0.79
N THR A 215 -24.14 -2.75 -2.05
CA THR A 215 -25.06 -2.86 -3.18
C THR A 215 -24.39 -3.60 -4.32
N ASP A 216 -25.14 -4.52 -4.90
CA ASP A 216 -24.73 -5.23 -6.13
C ASP A 216 -25.21 -4.51 -7.39
N LYS A 217 -25.94 -3.40 -7.23
CA LYS A 217 -26.46 -2.61 -8.35
C LYS A 217 -25.30 -1.97 -9.11
N PRO A 218 -25.16 -2.20 -10.43
CA PRO A 218 -24.16 -1.51 -11.21
C PRO A 218 -24.45 -0.01 -11.29
N ALA A 219 -23.40 0.78 -11.47
CA ALA A 219 -23.50 2.22 -11.69
C ALA A 219 -23.05 2.56 -13.11
N SER A 220 -23.76 3.49 -13.76
CA SER A 220 -23.38 3.98 -15.09
C SER A 220 -22.10 4.83 -15.00
N LEU A 221 -21.20 4.62 -15.95
CA LEU A 221 -20.04 5.46 -16.24
C LEU A 221 -20.22 6.11 -17.63
N PRO A 222 -20.92 7.25 -17.72
CA PRO A 222 -21.28 7.86 -19.01
C PRO A 222 -20.07 8.19 -19.89
N ALA A 223 -18.95 8.60 -19.31
CA ALA A 223 -17.73 8.93 -20.06
C ALA A 223 -17.14 7.70 -20.76
N LEU A 224 -17.33 6.50 -20.22
CA LEU A 224 -16.86 5.25 -20.83
C LEU A 224 -17.96 4.51 -21.61
N GLY A 225 -19.21 4.97 -21.52
CA GLY A 225 -20.35 4.32 -22.16
C GLY A 225 -20.66 2.92 -21.62
N VAL A 226 -20.23 2.59 -20.40
CA VAL A 226 -20.43 1.27 -19.77
C VAL A 226 -21.15 1.38 -18.42
N THR A 227 -21.55 0.23 -17.87
CA THR A 227 -21.88 0.12 -16.45
C THR A 227 -20.70 -0.49 -15.70
N ALA A 228 -20.56 -0.18 -14.42
CA ALA A 228 -19.46 -0.64 -13.58
C ALA A 228 -19.98 -1.25 -12.28
N GLN A 229 -19.26 -2.26 -11.80
CA GLN A 229 -19.49 -2.85 -10.50
C GLN A 229 -19.06 -1.88 -9.40
N GLN A 230 -19.91 -1.69 -8.40
CA GLN A 230 -19.61 -0.83 -7.26
C GLN A 230 -18.80 -1.61 -6.21
N LEU A 231 -17.60 -1.14 -5.87
CA LEU A 231 -16.72 -1.79 -4.89
C LEU A 231 -16.32 -0.87 -3.74
N ARG A 232 -16.31 -1.44 -2.53
CA ARG A 232 -15.80 -0.78 -1.31
C ARG A 232 -14.30 -0.51 -1.42
N PHE A 233 -13.86 0.59 -0.80
CA PHE A 233 -12.45 1.00 -0.67
C PHE A 233 -11.75 1.37 -1.98
N LEU A 234 -12.45 1.26 -3.11
CA LEU A 234 -11.91 1.61 -4.41
C LEU A 234 -11.67 3.12 -4.52
N ASP A 235 -12.44 3.95 -3.81
CA ASP A 235 -12.25 5.40 -3.70
C ASP A 235 -10.85 5.75 -3.20
N TYR A 236 -10.37 5.07 -2.15
CA TYR A 236 -9.03 5.26 -1.62
C TYR A 236 -7.95 4.78 -2.61
N LEU A 237 -8.20 3.68 -3.32
CA LEU A 237 -7.23 3.09 -4.23
C LEU A 237 -6.97 4.01 -5.42
N ILE A 238 -8.02 4.55 -6.04
CA ILE A 238 -7.91 5.32 -7.29
C ILE A 238 -7.83 6.83 -7.07
N TYR A 239 -7.75 7.28 -5.82
CA TYR A 239 -7.52 8.68 -5.48
C TYR A 239 -6.07 9.08 -5.82
N GLU A 240 -5.91 10.18 -6.56
CA GLU A 240 -4.61 10.69 -7.05
C GLU A 240 -3.76 9.59 -7.73
N PRO A 241 -4.22 9.03 -8.87
CA PRO A 241 -3.46 8.02 -9.59
C PRO A 241 -2.16 8.58 -10.15
N GLU A 242 -1.17 7.70 -10.33
CA GLU A 242 0.13 8.02 -10.90
C GLU A 242 0.19 7.61 -12.38
N SER A 243 0.99 8.35 -13.15
CA SER A 243 1.31 8.02 -14.53
C SER A 243 2.25 6.83 -14.59
N ALA A 244 1.96 5.86 -15.45
CA ALA A 244 2.80 4.70 -15.65
C ALA A 244 2.78 4.23 -17.12
N VAL A 245 3.75 3.40 -17.46
CA VAL A 245 3.81 2.73 -18.77
C VAL A 245 3.74 1.21 -18.58
N VAL A 246 2.79 0.59 -19.28
CA VAL A 246 2.78 -0.85 -19.50
C VAL A 246 3.77 -1.18 -20.61
N LEU A 247 4.75 -2.04 -20.31
CA LEU A 247 5.87 -2.38 -21.19
C LEU A 247 5.45 -3.37 -22.30
N TYR A 248 4.55 -2.92 -23.18
CA TYR A 248 4.08 -3.64 -24.36
C TYR A 248 4.19 -2.74 -25.59
N GLY A 249 4.54 -3.31 -26.75
CA GLY A 249 4.70 -2.55 -27.99
C GLY A 249 5.76 -1.45 -27.85
N ASP A 250 5.35 -0.23 -28.14
CA ASP A 250 6.11 1.02 -27.97
C ASP A 250 5.81 1.75 -26.64
N GLY A 251 5.18 1.05 -25.69
CA GLY A 251 4.87 1.55 -24.36
C GLY A 251 3.49 2.19 -24.30
N ILE A 252 2.60 1.58 -23.50
CA ILE A 252 1.22 2.06 -23.35
C ILE A 252 1.14 2.96 -22.12
N HIS A 253 0.86 4.25 -22.32
CA HIS A 253 0.63 5.20 -21.23
C HIS A 253 -0.71 4.92 -20.55
N VAL A 254 -0.66 4.71 -19.23
CA VAL A 254 -1.83 4.41 -18.40
C VAL A 254 -1.82 5.26 -17.12
N GLN A 255 -2.93 5.23 -16.40
CA GLN A 255 -3.01 5.73 -15.03
C GLN A 255 -3.17 4.53 -14.10
N VAL A 256 -2.40 4.47 -13.01
CA VAL A 256 -2.45 3.37 -12.03
C VAL A 256 -2.61 3.95 -10.61
N PRO A 257 -3.12 3.18 -9.64
CA PRO A 257 -3.09 3.59 -8.25
C PRO A 257 -1.67 3.91 -7.79
N ALA A 258 -1.53 4.92 -6.93
CA ALA A 258 -0.26 5.18 -6.27
C ALA A 258 0.20 3.92 -5.50
N PRO A 259 1.48 3.50 -5.58
CA PRO A 259 1.93 2.21 -5.03
C PRO A 259 1.63 2.05 -3.53
N GLN A 260 1.75 3.13 -2.75
CA GLN A 260 1.42 3.17 -1.32
C GLN A 260 -0.08 2.96 -1.04
N ARG A 261 -0.96 3.51 -1.87
CA ARG A 261 -2.41 3.29 -1.76
C ARG A 261 -2.75 1.86 -2.14
N TYR A 262 -2.10 1.32 -3.17
CA TYR A 262 -2.25 -0.09 -3.55
C TYR A 262 -1.86 -1.03 -2.40
N ALA A 263 -0.70 -0.84 -1.78
CA ALA A 263 -0.22 -1.67 -0.68
C ALA A 263 -1.21 -1.72 0.50
N VAL A 264 -1.65 -0.54 0.99
CA VAL A 264 -2.61 -0.44 2.09
C VAL A 264 -3.97 -1.02 1.70
N HIS A 265 -4.46 -0.75 0.49
CA HIS A 265 -5.71 -1.31 0.00
C HIS A 265 -5.66 -2.85 -0.04
N LYS A 266 -4.53 -3.44 -0.42
CA LYS A 266 -4.35 -4.91 -0.46
C LYS A 266 -4.42 -5.57 0.92
N LEU A 267 -3.92 -4.92 1.98
CA LEU A 267 -4.11 -5.39 3.36
C LEU A 267 -5.60 -5.56 3.69
N ILE A 268 -6.41 -4.60 3.26
CA ILE A 268 -7.85 -4.54 3.54
C ILE A 268 -8.62 -5.58 2.72
N VAL A 269 -8.41 -5.61 1.40
CA VAL A 269 -9.21 -6.49 0.53
C VAL A 269 -8.84 -7.96 0.67
N ALA A 270 -7.61 -8.28 1.08
CA ALA A 270 -7.19 -9.66 1.36
C ALA A 270 -8.10 -10.35 2.40
N LEU A 271 -8.58 -9.60 3.40
CA LEU A 271 -9.49 -10.10 4.43
C LEU A 271 -10.92 -10.34 3.93
N ARG A 272 -11.28 -9.78 2.77
CA ARG A 272 -12.60 -9.90 2.16
C ARG A 272 -12.65 -10.97 1.05
N ARG A 273 -11.51 -11.56 0.68
CA ARG A 273 -11.44 -12.64 -0.31
C ARG A 273 -11.93 -13.94 0.31
N LYS A 274 -12.86 -14.61 -0.38
CA LYS A 274 -13.27 -15.99 -0.07
C LYS A 274 -12.24 -17.03 -0.56
N GLU A 275 -11.57 -16.73 -1.67
CA GLU A 275 -10.58 -17.62 -2.29
C GLU A 275 -9.19 -17.44 -1.65
N GLY A 276 -8.65 -18.52 -1.07
CA GLY A 276 -7.35 -18.50 -0.39
C GLY A 276 -6.18 -18.08 -1.31
N ALA A 277 -6.17 -18.52 -2.57
CA ALA A 277 -5.13 -18.14 -3.52
C ALA A 277 -5.12 -16.63 -3.83
N LYS A 278 -6.30 -16.01 -4.01
CA LYS A 278 -6.41 -14.55 -4.22
C LYS A 278 -6.02 -13.78 -2.96
N LYS A 279 -6.40 -14.26 -1.78
CA LYS A 279 -5.96 -13.70 -0.49
C LYS A 279 -4.44 -13.70 -0.36
N ASN A 280 -3.79 -14.85 -0.59
CA ASN A 280 -2.34 -14.97 -0.49
C ASN A 280 -1.63 -14.09 -1.53
N LYS A 281 -2.17 -13.99 -2.76
CA LYS A 281 -1.68 -13.06 -3.77
C LYS A 281 -1.76 -11.60 -3.31
N ASP A 282 -2.91 -11.19 -2.77
CA ASP A 282 -3.11 -9.82 -2.28
C ASP A 282 -2.13 -9.49 -1.13
N LEU A 283 -1.90 -10.42 -0.19
CA LEU A 283 -0.92 -10.25 0.91
C LEU A 283 0.53 -10.20 0.41
N ALA A 284 0.90 -11.07 -0.54
CA ALA A 284 2.25 -11.08 -1.11
C ALA A 284 2.56 -9.75 -1.84
N GLN A 285 1.59 -9.23 -2.61
CA GLN A 285 1.72 -7.92 -3.25
C GLN A 285 1.82 -6.77 -2.24
N ALA A 286 1.02 -6.81 -1.16
CA ALA A 286 1.08 -5.82 -0.09
C ALA A 286 2.46 -5.82 0.59
N ALA A 287 2.96 -7.00 0.98
CA ALA A 287 4.25 -7.13 1.66
C ALA A 287 5.40 -6.61 0.79
N ALA A 288 5.47 -7.06 -0.47
CA ALA A 288 6.52 -6.64 -1.40
C ALA A 288 6.55 -5.12 -1.62
N LEU A 289 5.37 -4.48 -1.72
CA LEU A 289 5.28 -3.03 -1.83
C LEU A 289 5.62 -2.31 -0.52
N LEU A 290 5.18 -2.81 0.64
CA LEU A 290 5.52 -2.20 1.93
C LEU A 290 7.04 -2.20 2.14
N ASP A 291 7.70 -3.35 1.95
CA ASP A 291 9.16 -3.48 2.08
C ASP A 291 9.89 -2.50 1.15
N ALA A 292 9.40 -2.35 -0.08
CA ALA A 292 9.93 -1.40 -1.05
C ALA A 292 9.74 0.07 -0.63
N LEU A 293 8.53 0.42 -0.24
CA LEU A 293 8.10 1.79 0.02
C LEU A 293 8.71 2.34 1.31
N ILE A 294 8.97 1.49 2.31
CA ILE A 294 9.70 1.87 3.53
C ILE A 294 11.05 2.49 3.18
N VAL A 295 11.72 1.98 2.15
CA VAL A 295 13.03 2.50 1.70
C VAL A 295 12.87 3.61 0.67
N LYS A 296 12.02 3.42 -0.36
CA LYS A 296 11.99 4.29 -1.54
C LYS A 296 11.08 5.50 -1.41
N ARG A 297 9.95 5.38 -0.69
CA ARG A 297 8.94 6.45 -0.56
C ARG A 297 8.33 6.50 0.85
N PRO A 298 9.16 6.62 1.92
CA PRO A 298 8.69 6.53 3.31
C PRO A 298 7.64 7.59 3.69
N HIS A 299 7.79 8.81 3.16
CA HIS A 299 6.88 9.91 3.44
C HIS A 299 5.50 9.70 2.81
N GLU A 300 5.46 9.24 1.55
CA GLU A 300 4.21 8.93 0.85
C GLU A 300 3.48 7.76 1.50
N LEU A 301 4.20 6.70 1.91
CA LEU A 301 3.61 5.58 2.63
C LEU A 301 3.01 6.04 3.97
N ARG A 302 3.71 6.89 4.73
CA ARG A 302 3.18 7.45 5.98
C ARG A 302 1.92 8.27 5.77
N ALA A 303 1.87 9.08 4.71
CA ALA A 303 0.70 9.89 4.37
C ALA A 303 -0.50 9.01 3.97
N ALA A 304 -0.28 8.03 3.09
CA ALA A 304 -1.32 7.10 2.65
C ALA A 304 -1.86 6.24 3.81
N TRP A 305 -0.97 5.74 4.68
CA TRP A 305 -1.37 5.03 5.89
C TRP A 305 -2.26 5.88 6.79
N ARG A 306 -1.89 7.15 7.02
CA ARG A 306 -2.68 8.07 7.85
C ARG A 306 -4.06 8.35 7.25
N ASP A 307 -4.14 8.66 5.96
CA ASP A 307 -5.42 8.83 5.25
C ASP A 307 -6.31 7.59 5.44
N ALA A 308 -5.77 6.39 5.22
CA ALA A 308 -6.52 5.15 5.43
C ALA A 308 -6.96 4.96 6.91
N PHE A 309 -6.08 5.25 7.87
CA PHE A 309 -6.35 5.10 9.29
C PHE A 309 -7.42 6.08 9.80
N ASP A 310 -7.50 7.28 9.22
CA ASP A 310 -8.45 8.34 9.62
C ASP A 310 -9.86 8.13 9.06
N ARG A 311 -10.04 7.20 8.10
CA ARG A 311 -11.36 6.83 7.53
C ARG A 311 -12.27 6.02 8.47
N GLY A 312 -11.79 5.69 9.67
CA GLY A 312 -12.63 5.19 10.77
C GLY A 312 -12.30 3.78 11.24
N LYS A 313 -13.08 3.30 12.22
CA LYS A 313 -12.77 2.07 12.99
C LYS A 313 -12.62 0.82 12.12
N THR A 314 -13.49 0.65 11.12
CA THR A 314 -13.43 -0.50 10.21
C THR A 314 -12.14 -0.53 9.40
N TRP A 315 -11.65 0.63 8.94
CA TRP A 315 -10.39 0.72 8.22
C TRP A 315 -9.21 0.33 9.11
N ARG A 316 -9.15 0.90 10.32
CA ARG A 316 -8.10 0.58 11.30
C ARG A 316 -8.06 -0.91 11.63
N GLN A 317 -9.23 -1.52 11.83
CA GLN A 317 -9.34 -2.96 12.10
C GLN A 317 -8.83 -3.79 10.91
N LEU A 318 -9.30 -3.54 9.69
CA LEU A 318 -8.90 -4.31 8.51
C LEU A 318 -7.42 -4.12 8.16
N MET A 319 -6.89 -2.91 8.31
CA MET A 319 -5.46 -2.64 8.11
C MET A 319 -4.62 -3.37 9.15
N GLY A 320 -5.00 -3.32 10.43
CA GLY A 320 -4.30 -4.00 11.51
C GLY A 320 -4.33 -5.53 11.35
N GLU A 321 -5.51 -6.11 11.05
CA GLU A 321 -5.64 -7.55 10.79
C GLU A 321 -4.82 -7.98 9.56
N GLY A 322 -4.88 -7.21 8.46
CA GLY A 322 -4.13 -7.50 7.24
C GLY A 322 -2.62 -7.43 7.47
N LEU A 323 -2.15 -6.42 8.21
CA LEU A 323 -0.75 -6.29 8.58
C LEU A 323 -0.28 -7.43 9.50
N GLY A 324 -1.15 -7.90 10.40
CA GLY A 324 -0.88 -9.05 11.26
C GLY A 324 -0.69 -10.38 10.53
N LEU A 325 -1.12 -10.48 9.26
CA LEU A 325 -0.90 -11.64 8.41
C LEU A 325 0.44 -11.60 7.64
N LEU A 326 1.19 -10.50 7.74
CA LEU A 326 2.51 -10.37 7.14
C LEU A 326 3.60 -10.83 8.12
N SER A 327 4.80 -11.06 7.58
CA SER A 327 6.00 -11.39 8.38
C SER A 327 6.28 -10.32 9.45
N GLN A 328 6.90 -10.73 10.54
CA GLN A 328 7.32 -9.84 11.62
C GLN A 328 8.19 -8.70 11.11
N SER A 329 9.06 -8.95 10.13
CA SER A 329 9.89 -7.91 9.54
C SER A 329 9.08 -6.82 8.87
N THR A 330 8.27 -7.18 7.88
CA THR A 330 7.46 -6.21 7.13
C THR A 330 6.49 -5.47 8.05
N ARG A 331 5.84 -6.19 8.98
CA ARG A 331 4.92 -5.63 9.96
C ARG A 331 5.60 -4.60 10.85
N ASP A 332 6.68 -4.98 11.52
CA ASP A 332 7.37 -4.14 12.49
C ASP A 332 8.02 -2.91 11.82
N GLN A 333 8.63 -3.08 10.64
CA GLN A 333 9.20 -1.96 9.88
C GLN A 333 8.12 -0.98 9.40
N THR A 334 6.96 -1.48 8.98
CA THR A 334 5.81 -0.63 8.62
C THR A 334 5.33 0.15 9.85
N LEU A 335 5.14 -0.51 10.99
CA LEU A 335 4.72 0.11 12.25
C LEU A 335 5.71 1.17 12.73
N ALA A 336 7.01 0.88 12.66
CA ALA A 336 8.08 1.82 12.98
C ALA A 336 8.00 3.07 12.10
N LEU A 337 7.86 2.88 10.77
CA LEU A 337 7.78 4.00 9.82
C LEU A 337 6.60 4.93 10.09
N VAL A 338 5.42 4.37 10.41
CA VAL A 338 4.19 5.12 10.62
C VAL A 338 4.03 5.59 12.07
N GLY A 339 4.95 5.22 12.96
CA GLY A 339 4.93 5.60 14.37
C GLY A 339 3.79 4.95 15.15
N ALA A 340 3.35 3.75 14.75
CA ALA A 340 2.26 3.04 15.40
C ALA A 340 2.79 1.90 16.29
N PRO A 341 2.15 1.64 17.45
CA PRO A 341 2.52 0.53 18.32
C PRO A 341 1.98 -0.80 17.78
N ARG A 342 2.56 -1.92 18.21
CA ARG A 342 2.10 -3.27 17.81
C ARG A 342 0.67 -3.58 18.24
N SER A 343 0.16 -2.93 19.28
CA SER A 343 -1.20 -3.10 19.78
C SER A 343 -2.30 -2.72 18.78
N ILE A 344 -1.97 -2.03 17.67
CA ILE A 344 -2.96 -1.80 16.61
C ILE A 344 -3.26 -3.07 15.80
N VAL A 345 -2.39 -4.07 15.85
CA VAL A 345 -2.55 -5.36 15.17
C VAL A 345 -3.42 -6.25 16.06
N PRO A 346 -4.66 -6.57 15.66
CA PRO A 346 -5.56 -7.30 16.52
C PRO A 346 -5.04 -8.70 16.82
N LYS A 347 -5.20 -9.14 18.07
CA LYS A 347 -4.77 -10.45 18.59
C LYS A 347 -3.25 -10.70 18.58
N LEU A 348 -2.44 -9.72 18.18
CA LEU A 348 -1.00 -9.81 18.37
C LEU A 348 -0.69 -9.70 19.86
N ASP A 349 0.00 -10.71 20.37
CA ASP A 349 0.45 -10.77 21.75
C ASP A 349 1.87 -11.32 21.82
N LEU A 350 2.60 -10.94 22.86
CA LEU A 350 3.90 -11.53 23.19
C LEU A 350 3.70 -12.52 24.32
N THR A 351 3.93 -13.80 24.01
CA THR A 351 3.88 -14.90 24.97
C THR A 351 5.27 -15.44 25.22
N PHE A 352 5.46 -16.12 26.36
CA PHE A 352 6.74 -16.68 26.75
C PHE A 352 6.57 -18.17 27.02
N SER A 353 7.47 -18.97 26.46
CA SER A 353 7.65 -20.36 26.89
C SER A 353 8.63 -20.41 28.05
N ALA A 354 8.82 -21.56 28.68
CA ALA A 354 9.84 -21.78 29.72
C ALA A 354 11.29 -21.74 29.16
N SER A 355 11.58 -20.80 28.26
CA SER A 355 12.88 -20.61 27.63
C SER A 355 13.93 -20.23 28.68
N ARG A 356 15.10 -20.87 28.64
CA ARG A 356 16.23 -20.48 29.48
C ARG A 356 16.73 -19.10 29.07
N ALA A 357 16.93 -18.23 30.06
CA ALA A 357 17.63 -16.97 29.87
C ALA A 357 19.14 -17.20 29.81
N ARG A 358 19.85 -16.37 29.05
CA ARG A 358 21.32 -16.38 28.93
C ARG A 358 21.86 -14.97 29.13
N TYR A 359 23.07 -14.86 29.66
CA TYR A 359 23.77 -13.58 29.73
C TYR A 359 24.61 -13.40 28.47
N ASP A 360 24.43 -12.29 27.76
CA ASP A 360 25.27 -11.86 26.65
C ASP A 360 26.35 -10.92 27.21
N PHE A 361 27.61 -11.36 27.14
CA PHE A 361 28.76 -10.63 27.68
C PHE A 361 29.10 -9.38 26.88
N ASP A 362 28.95 -9.43 25.56
CA ASP A 362 29.32 -8.34 24.68
C ASP A 362 28.33 -7.17 24.81
N ARG A 363 27.06 -7.50 25.01
CA ARG A 363 25.97 -6.52 25.14
C ARG A 363 25.61 -6.19 26.59
N ALA A 364 26.20 -6.90 27.56
CA ALA A 364 25.87 -6.79 28.99
C ALA A 364 24.36 -6.88 29.27
N VAL A 365 23.67 -7.85 28.67
CA VAL A 365 22.22 -8.03 28.79
C VAL A 365 21.87 -9.46 29.19
N VAL A 366 20.75 -9.63 29.90
CA VAL A 366 20.09 -10.94 30.03
C VAL A 366 19.11 -11.09 28.87
N GLU A 367 19.34 -12.07 28.00
CA GLU A 367 18.49 -12.40 26.86
C GLU A 367 17.60 -13.61 27.14
N PHE A 368 16.38 -13.57 26.62
CA PHE A 368 15.44 -14.69 26.61
C PHE A 368 14.51 -14.57 25.39
N ILE A 369 13.69 -15.59 25.17
CA ILE A 369 12.89 -15.70 23.95
C ILE A 369 11.40 -15.62 24.30
N GLY A 370 10.70 -14.74 23.59
CA GLY A 370 9.25 -14.76 23.49
C GLY A 370 8.80 -15.17 22.09
N GLU A 371 7.48 -15.29 21.93
CA GLU A 371 6.84 -15.58 20.65
C GLU A 371 5.70 -14.60 20.43
N ALA A 372 5.59 -14.05 19.22
CA ALA A 372 4.48 -13.20 18.82
C ALA A 372 4.08 -13.48 17.37
N GLY A 373 2.81 -13.84 17.15
CA GLY A 373 2.29 -14.15 15.82
C GLY A 373 2.92 -15.40 15.18
N GLY A 374 3.38 -16.35 15.97
CA GLY A 374 4.09 -17.55 15.50
C GLY A 374 5.55 -17.32 15.13
N GLU A 375 6.10 -16.12 15.41
CA GLU A 375 7.48 -15.77 15.14
C GLU A 375 8.23 -15.46 16.44
N THR A 376 9.50 -15.86 16.48
CA THR A 376 10.40 -15.62 17.61
C THR A 376 10.59 -14.12 17.86
N VAL A 377 10.57 -13.70 19.13
CA VAL A 377 10.90 -12.34 19.56
C VAL A 377 12.08 -12.40 20.53
N ARG A 378 13.16 -11.69 20.19
CA ARG A 378 14.35 -11.57 21.06
C ARG A 378 14.06 -10.55 22.16
N CYS A 379 14.02 -11.01 23.39
CA CYS A 379 13.77 -10.18 24.56
C CYS A 379 15.07 -10.00 25.34
N ALA A 380 15.38 -8.78 25.74
CA ALA A 380 16.57 -8.49 26.50
C ALA A 380 16.30 -7.44 27.58
N ILE A 381 17.05 -7.51 28.67
CA ILE A 381 17.13 -6.46 29.69
C ILE A 381 18.61 -6.15 29.97
N THR A 382 18.97 -4.87 29.99
CA THR A 382 20.35 -4.48 30.27
C THR A 382 20.71 -4.75 31.73
N ARG A 383 22.00 -4.97 32.00
CA ARG A 383 22.51 -5.14 33.36
C ARG A 383 22.18 -3.93 34.23
N GLU A 384 22.36 -2.72 33.71
CA GLU A 384 22.06 -1.48 34.45
C GLU A 384 20.57 -1.43 34.84
N ALA A 385 19.67 -1.84 33.94
CA ALA A 385 18.24 -1.87 34.23
C ALA A 385 17.89 -2.87 35.34
N LEU A 386 18.60 -3.99 35.42
CA LEU A 386 18.47 -4.96 36.52
C LEU A 386 18.95 -4.36 37.85
N GLU A 387 20.08 -3.65 37.84
CA GLU A 387 20.65 -2.98 39.01
C GLU A 387 19.72 -1.91 39.56
N ASP A 388 19.24 -1.00 38.69
CA ASP A 388 18.47 0.17 39.09
C ASP A 388 17.05 -0.17 39.58
N HIS A 389 16.40 -1.15 38.94
CA HIS A 389 14.96 -1.36 39.11
C HIS A 389 14.61 -2.67 39.83
N PHE A 390 15.54 -3.61 39.97
CA PHE A 390 15.25 -4.99 40.42
C PHE A 390 16.16 -5.49 41.54
N GLN A 391 16.80 -4.57 42.30
CA GLN A 391 17.59 -4.90 43.49
C GLN A 391 18.74 -5.88 43.20
N ALA A 392 19.34 -5.82 42.00
CA ALA A 392 20.54 -6.57 41.69
C ALA A 392 21.74 -5.91 42.36
N THR A 393 22.14 -6.40 43.54
CA THR A 393 23.03 -5.65 44.44
C THR A 393 24.52 -5.65 44.09
N SER A 394 24.99 -6.46 43.14
CA SER A 394 26.38 -6.51 42.66
C SER A 394 26.60 -7.74 41.78
N LEU A 395 26.29 -7.73 40.48
CA LEU A 395 26.07 -9.02 39.84
C LEU A 395 27.05 -9.35 38.70
N SER A 396 27.93 -10.30 39.01
CA SER A 396 28.50 -11.22 38.02
C SER A 396 27.38 -11.76 37.10
N PRO A 397 27.71 -12.28 35.91
CA PRO A 397 26.72 -12.84 34.98
C PRO A 397 25.75 -13.85 35.61
N GLN A 398 26.19 -14.62 36.62
CA GLN A 398 25.35 -15.60 37.32
C GLN A 398 24.26 -14.93 38.14
N GLU A 399 24.62 -13.93 38.92
CA GLU A 399 23.68 -13.27 39.79
C GLU A 399 22.67 -12.45 38.96
N CYS A 400 23.07 -11.89 37.80
CA CYS A 400 22.12 -11.25 36.87
C CYS A 400 21.04 -12.23 36.40
N LEU A 401 21.43 -13.48 36.13
CA LEU A 401 20.49 -14.54 35.76
C LEU A 401 19.61 -14.98 36.94
N GLU A 402 20.10 -14.91 38.17
CA GLU A 402 19.31 -15.18 39.39
C GLU A 402 18.27 -14.08 39.62
N ALA A 403 18.68 -12.81 39.58
CA ALA A 403 17.76 -11.67 39.65
C ALA A 403 16.67 -11.73 38.56
N PHE A 404 17.05 -12.16 37.34
CA PHE A 404 16.11 -12.43 36.26
C PHE A 404 15.10 -13.53 36.64
N ARG A 405 15.56 -14.66 37.17
CA ARG A 405 14.71 -15.80 37.55
C ARG A 405 13.72 -15.43 38.65
N ASP A 406 14.19 -14.73 39.68
CA ASP A 406 13.37 -14.36 40.84
C ASP A 406 12.24 -13.39 40.48
N ASN A 407 12.44 -12.57 39.44
CA ASN A 407 11.47 -11.57 38.99
C ASN A 407 10.88 -11.89 37.60
N ARG A 408 11.01 -13.14 37.11
CA ARG A 408 10.69 -13.51 35.73
C ARG A 408 9.30 -13.06 35.27
N SER A 409 8.25 -13.35 36.05
CA SER A 409 6.87 -12.99 35.68
C SER A 409 6.67 -11.47 35.55
N MET A 410 7.41 -10.69 36.36
CA MET A 410 7.38 -9.23 36.30
C MET A 410 8.08 -8.74 35.03
N PHE A 411 9.23 -9.31 34.67
CA PHE A 411 9.94 -9.00 33.42
C PHE A 411 9.10 -9.34 32.20
N GLU A 412 8.52 -10.53 32.15
CA GLU A 412 7.64 -10.96 31.06
C GLU A 412 6.49 -9.96 30.85
N ASN A 413 5.86 -9.49 31.93
CA ASN A 413 4.80 -8.48 31.83
C ASN A 413 5.30 -7.10 31.34
N ILE A 414 6.44 -6.63 31.83
CA ILE A 414 7.06 -5.36 31.39
C ILE A 414 7.41 -5.44 29.91
N VAL A 415 8.09 -6.52 29.51
CA VAL A 415 8.54 -6.77 28.14
C VAL A 415 7.35 -6.88 27.20
N ARG A 416 6.32 -7.64 27.57
CA ARG A 416 5.05 -7.72 26.81
C ARG A 416 4.41 -6.35 26.66
N THR A 417 4.34 -5.57 27.73
CA THR A 417 3.72 -4.23 27.68
C THR A 417 4.52 -3.28 26.79
N LYS A 418 5.85 -3.25 26.91
CA LYS A 418 6.73 -2.44 26.04
C LYS A 418 6.57 -2.86 24.58
N TYR A 419 6.71 -4.15 24.29
CA TYR A 419 6.59 -4.71 22.95
C TYR A 419 5.29 -4.30 22.24
N LEU A 420 4.17 -4.35 22.97
CA LEU A 420 2.85 -4.04 22.41
C LEU A 420 2.56 -2.56 22.29
N THR A 421 2.96 -1.74 23.27
CA THR A 421 2.43 -0.37 23.41
C THR A 421 3.39 0.74 23.05
N TRP A 422 4.69 0.46 23.00
CA TRP A 422 5.70 1.44 22.62
C TRP A 422 5.91 1.48 21.11
N PRO A 423 6.44 2.59 20.56
CA PRO A 423 6.90 2.63 19.18
C PRO A 423 7.86 1.47 18.90
N VAL A 424 7.80 0.92 17.69
CA VAL A 424 8.70 -0.15 17.29
C VAL A 424 10.13 0.40 17.13
N GLU A 425 11.01 0.04 18.05
CA GLU A 425 12.44 0.42 18.03
C GLU A 425 13.26 -0.47 17.10
N GLU A 426 13.09 -1.80 17.22
CA GLU A 426 13.76 -2.80 16.40
C GLU A 426 12.76 -3.93 16.05
N THR A 427 12.91 -4.47 14.85
CA THR A 427 12.12 -5.61 14.35
C THR A 427 12.37 -6.84 15.21
N GLY A 428 11.28 -7.52 15.60
CA GLY A 428 11.37 -8.83 16.24
C GLY A 428 12.13 -8.85 17.55
N SER A 429 12.24 -7.70 18.22
CA SER A 429 12.96 -7.60 19.46
C SER A 429 12.37 -6.53 20.37
N VAL A 430 12.75 -6.64 21.64
CA VAL A 430 12.40 -5.71 22.70
C VAL A 430 13.53 -5.71 23.72
N LEU A 431 14.05 -4.51 23.99
CA LEU A 431 15.12 -4.28 24.95
C LEU A 431 14.59 -3.40 26.08
N ILE A 432 14.75 -3.84 27.32
CA ILE A 432 14.48 -3.04 28.52
C ILE A 432 15.78 -2.38 28.98
N ARG A 433 15.75 -1.06 29.14
CA ARG A 433 16.88 -0.22 29.57
C ARG A 433 16.55 0.53 30.85
N THR A 434 17.57 1.04 31.55
CA THR A 434 17.40 1.88 32.75
C THR A 434 16.49 3.08 32.51
N GLU A 435 16.59 3.71 31.33
CA GLU A 435 15.82 4.88 30.93
C GLU A 435 14.32 4.61 30.69
N ASP A 436 13.93 3.34 30.61
CA ASP A 436 12.52 2.98 30.43
C ASP A 436 11.71 3.26 31.69
N ASP A 437 10.54 3.86 31.55
CA ASP A 437 9.61 4.06 32.67
C ASP A 437 8.94 2.73 33.05
N ILE A 438 9.64 1.94 33.88
CA ILE A 438 9.19 0.65 34.38
C ILE A 438 7.86 0.78 35.14
N ASN A 439 7.62 1.87 35.85
CA ASN A 439 6.36 2.07 36.58
C ASN A 439 5.19 2.22 35.63
N ARG A 440 5.37 2.96 34.53
CA ARG A 440 4.36 3.06 33.46
C ARG A 440 4.13 1.71 32.78
N LEU A 441 5.18 0.92 32.55
CA LEU A 441 5.09 -0.41 31.95
C LEU A 441 4.38 -1.44 32.85
N LEU A 442 4.46 -1.29 34.16
CA LEU A 442 3.75 -2.13 35.13
C LEU A 442 2.29 -1.71 35.36
N GLY A 443 1.93 -0.49 34.96
CA GLY A 443 0.63 0.13 35.22
C GLY A 443 0.37 0.42 36.72
N ASN A 444 -0.54 1.36 36.99
CA ASN A 444 -0.93 1.79 38.36
C ASN A 444 -1.53 0.69 39.26
N LYS A 445 -1.59 -0.58 38.83
CA LYS A 445 -2.04 -1.71 39.65
C LYS A 445 -0.94 -2.29 40.56
N SER A 446 0.33 -1.91 40.36
CA SER A 446 1.48 -2.46 41.09
C SER A 446 1.89 -1.68 42.35
N SER A 447 1.22 -0.56 42.67
CA SER A 447 1.46 0.17 43.93
C SER A 447 1.12 -0.64 45.18
N ARG A 448 0.33 -1.72 45.05
CA ARG A 448 0.02 -2.66 46.15
C ARG A 448 1.03 -3.79 46.33
N LEU A 449 1.90 -4.07 45.35
CA LEU A 449 2.95 -5.09 45.47
C LEU A 449 4.21 -4.52 46.14
N ARG A 450 4.48 -3.21 45.97
CA ARG A 450 5.58 -2.53 46.67
C ARG A 450 5.33 -2.34 48.18
N SER A 451 4.07 -2.32 48.64
CA SER A 451 3.77 -2.23 50.08
C SER A 451 3.99 -3.55 50.82
N GLY A 452 3.78 -4.71 50.16
CA GLY A 452 3.96 -6.02 50.77
C GLY A 452 5.43 -6.42 51.01
N LEU A 453 6.36 -5.89 50.21
CA LEU A 453 7.81 -6.15 50.37
C LEU A 453 8.48 -5.22 51.39
N ARG A 454 7.87 -4.08 51.74
CA ARG A 454 8.38 -3.16 52.78
C ARG A 454 7.93 -3.53 54.20
N GLU A 455 6.81 -4.24 54.37
CA GLU A 455 6.34 -4.67 55.70
C GLU A 455 7.08 -5.91 56.24
N ALA A 456 7.74 -6.70 55.37
CA ALA A 456 8.47 -7.90 55.78
C ALA A 456 9.88 -7.62 56.36
N ALA A 457 10.34 -6.36 56.37
CA ALA A 457 11.70 -5.98 56.78
C ALA A 457 11.74 -4.98 57.96
N SER A 458 10.81 -5.08 58.91
CA SER A 458 10.90 -4.33 60.19
C SER A 458 11.18 -5.28 61.37
N PRO A 459 12.27 -5.10 62.14
CA PRO A 459 12.56 -5.94 63.28
C PRO A 459 11.62 -5.62 64.46
N ALA A 460 10.98 -6.67 64.97
CA ALA A 460 10.02 -6.65 66.06
C ALA A 460 10.48 -5.82 67.29
N HIS A 461 9.68 -4.83 67.66
CA HIS A 461 9.81 -4.07 68.90
C HIS A 461 9.38 -4.94 70.09
N ARG A 462 10.29 -5.20 71.03
CA ARG A 462 10.01 -5.90 72.30
C ARG A 462 8.91 -5.17 73.09
N PRO A 463 7.94 -5.86 73.72
CA PRO A 463 6.95 -5.20 74.57
C PRO A 463 7.57 -4.84 75.93
N ARG A 464 7.44 -3.56 76.32
CA ARG A 464 7.69 -3.09 77.69
C ARG A 464 6.58 -3.60 78.61
N SER A 465 6.99 -4.16 79.74
CA SER A 465 6.11 -4.61 80.83
C SER A 465 5.39 -3.43 81.48
N THR A 466 4.07 -3.51 81.57
CA THR A 466 3.24 -2.63 82.39
C THR A 466 3.05 -3.25 83.78
N ARG A 467 3.67 -2.60 84.76
CA ARG A 467 3.53 -2.88 86.19
C ARG A 467 2.17 -2.34 86.66
N ARG A 468 1.24 -3.23 87.01
CA ARG A 468 -0.01 -2.87 87.73
C ARG A 468 0.33 -2.43 89.15
N ARG A 469 -0.20 -1.28 89.58
CA ARG A 469 -0.52 -0.98 90.97
C ARG A 469 -2.01 -1.24 91.19
N ARG A 470 -2.32 -2.32 91.90
CA ARG A 470 -3.05 -2.32 93.17
C ARG A 470 -2.61 -3.54 93.94
#